data_AF-A0A970B2L3-F1
#
_entry.id   AF-A0A970B2L3-F1
#
_cell.length_a   1.000
_cell.length_b   1.000
_cell.length_c   1.000
_cell.angle_alpha   90.00
_cell.angle_beta   90.00
_cell.angle_gamma   90.00
#
_symmetry.space_group_name_H-M   'P 1'
#
loop_
_entity.id
_entity.type
_entity.pdbx_description
1 polymer ?
#
loop_
_entity_poly.entity_id
_entity_poly.type
_entity_poly.pdbx_seq_one_letter_code
_entity_poly.pdbx_strand_id
1 'polypeptide(L)'
;MAIQNPSHPRDSYQGAFAKVADANHTPANLALDQAQNAHENREKLLADIHERDARDRSRSFAPLVPAGDAYVLDTTDLDIDAAVAAAIRYVETRVAKRSA
;
A
#
# COMPACT_ATOMS: atom_id res chain seq x y z
N MET A 1 -16.13 -39.31 4.54
CA MET A 1 -15.03 -38.53 5.16
C MET A 1 -15.40 -37.06 5.07
N ALA A 2 -15.93 -36.50 6.15
CA ALA A 2 -16.23 -35.08 6.25
C ALA A 2 -15.00 -34.38 6.84
N ILE A 3 -14.45 -33.41 6.12
CA ILE A 3 -13.34 -32.60 6.61
C ILE A 3 -13.95 -31.61 7.60
N GLN A 4 -13.83 -31.91 8.89
CA GLN A 4 -14.16 -30.99 9.98
C GLN A 4 -13.24 -29.77 9.85
N ASN A 5 -13.82 -28.59 9.60
CA ASN A 5 -13.14 -27.30 9.70
C ASN A 5 -13.24 -26.85 11.18
N PRO A 6 -12.16 -26.90 11.97
CA PRO A 6 -12.22 -26.43 13.34
C PRO A 6 -12.33 -24.90 13.31
N SER A 7 -13.52 -24.42 13.67
CA SER A 7 -13.88 -23.03 13.90
C SER A 7 -12.82 -22.34 14.76
N HIS A 8 -11.91 -21.60 14.12
CA HIS A 8 -11.06 -20.66 14.82
C HIS A 8 -11.93 -19.49 15.32
N PRO A 9 -11.83 -19.09 16.59
CA PRO A 9 -12.59 -17.94 17.11
C PRO A 9 -12.20 -16.68 16.33
N ARG A 10 -13.19 -15.99 15.77
CA ARG A 10 -13.03 -14.75 14.98
C ARG A 10 -12.69 -13.53 15.84
N ASP A 11 -12.04 -13.72 17.00
CA ASP A 11 -11.95 -12.71 18.07
C ASP A 11 -10.54 -12.14 18.33
N SER A 12 -9.61 -12.21 17.36
CA SER A 12 -8.27 -11.61 17.51
C SER A 12 -7.98 -10.40 16.61
N TYR A 13 -8.96 -9.90 15.85
CA TYR A 13 -8.81 -8.59 15.21
C TYR A 13 -9.19 -7.47 16.18
N GLN A 14 -8.30 -7.18 17.13
CA GLN A 14 -8.31 -5.96 17.94
C GLN A 14 -7.65 -4.78 17.19
N GLY A 15 -7.97 -4.65 15.89
CA GLY A 15 -7.70 -3.45 15.13
C GLY A 15 -8.94 -2.56 15.21
N ALA A 16 -8.79 -1.38 15.82
CA ALA A 16 -9.85 -0.39 15.92
C ALA A 16 -10.29 0.08 14.53
N PHE A 17 -11.28 -0.60 13.93
CA PHE A 17 -12.10 0.00 12.89
C PHE A 17 -13.04 0.98 13.58
N ALA A 18 -12.55 2.19 13.86
CA ALA A 18 -13.36 3.27 14.37
C ALA A 18 -14.40 3.65 13.30
N LYS A 19 -15.55 2.99 13.34
CA LYS A 19 -16.79 3.45 12.73
C LYS A 19 -17.83 3.53 13.83
N VAL A 20 -17.81 4.61 14.60
CA VAL A 20 -18.98 5.17 15.30
C VAL A 20 -18.60 6.54 15.88
N ALA A 21 -19.22 7.58 15.35
CA ALA A 21 -19.55 8.81 16.07
C ALA A 21 -20.81 9.32 15.35
N ASP A 22 -21.99 8.91 15.81
CA ASP A 22 -22.80 9.67 16.75
C ASP A 22 -23.10 11.09 16.21
N ALA A 23 -24.39 11.42 16.19
CA ALA A 23 -24.93 12.61 15.54
C ALA A 23 -24.65 13.93 16.30
N ASN A 24 -23.70 13.97 17.24
CA ASN A 24 -23.41 15.16 18.05
C ASN A 24 -21.99 15.69 17.89
N HIS A 25 -21.22 15.22 16.90
CA HIS A 25 -19.91 15.81 16.63
C HIS A 25 -20.07 17.22 16.04
N THR A 26 -19.87 18.22 16.89
CA THR A 26 -19.92 19.64 16.53
C THR A 26 -18.86 19.90 15.45
N PRO A 27 -19.18 20.56 14.33
CA PRO A 27 -18.30 20.66 13.16
C PRO A 27 -17.00 21.46 13.40
N ALA A 28 -16.86 22.11 14.55
CA ALA A 28 -15.71 22.96 14.85
C ALA A 28 -14.44 22.18 15.28
N ASN A 29 -14.56 20.92 15.75
CA ASN A 29 -13.42 20.19 16.33
C ASN A 29 -12.79 19.13 15.39
N LEU A 30 -13.40 18.84 14.23
CA LEU A 30 -12.90 17.86 13.24
C LEU A 30 -11.57 18.26 12.61
N ALA A 31 -11.37 19.55 12.37
CA ALA A 31 -10.24 20.04 11.59
C ALA A 31 -8.91 20.04 12.38
N LEU A 32 -8.97 20.14 13.71
CA LEU A 32 -7.77 20.20 14.56
C LEU A 32 -7.22 18.81 14.88
N ASP A 33 -8.11 17.83 15.05
CA ASP A 33 -7.76 16.46 15.45
C ASP A 33 -7.05 15.69 14.32
N GLN A 34 -7.39 15.97 13.05
CA GLN A 34 -6.75 15.31 11.89
C GLN A 34 -5.27 15.72 11.72
N ALA A 35 -4.92 16.97 12.01
CA ALA A 35 -3.56 17.47 11.81
C ALA A 35 -2.58 16.97 12.88
N GLN A 36 -3.03 16.86 14.14
CA GLN A 36 -2.21 16.40 15.25
C GLN A 36 -2.01 14.87 15.22
N ASN A 37 -3.05 14.11 14.88
CA ASN A 37 -2.98 12.65 14.73
C ASN A 37 -2.17 12.20 13.48
N ALA A 38 -2.03 13.04 12.46
CA ALA A 38 -1.29 12.70 11.24
C ALA A 38 0.24 12.65 11.46
N HIS A 39 0.76 13.49 12.36
CA HIS A 39 2.21 13.63 12.54
C HIS A 39 2.80 12.53 13.44
N GLU A 40 2.12 12.16 14.54
CA GLU A 40 2.50 11.03 15.39
C GLU A 40 2.39 9.67 14.68
N ASN A 41 1.60 9.62 13.61
CA ASN A 41 1.45 8.43 12.79
C ASN A 41 2.51 8.30 11.68
N ARG A 42 3.18 9.39 11.27
CA ARG A 42 4.08 9.35 10.11
C ARG A 42 5.34 8.51 10.34
N GLU A 43 6.03 8.70 11.47
CA GLU A 43 7.25 7.92 11.77
C GLU A 43 6.94 6.44 11.96
N LYS A 44 5.83 6.14 12.65
CA LYS A 44 5.33 4.76 12.83
C LYS A 44 4.97 4.14 11.47
N LEU A 45 4.22 4.86 10.65
CA LEU A 45 3.85 4.40 9.31
C LEU A 45 5.08 4.15 8.42
N LEU A 46 6.08 5.02 8.46
CA LEU A 46 7.33 4.82 7.72
C LEU A 46 8.11 3.61 8.24
N ALA A 47 8.17 3.40 9.56
CA ALA A 47 8.78 2.23 10.15
C ALA A 47 8.07 0.94 9.71
N ASP A 48 6.73 0.93 9.74
CA ASP A 48 5.91 -0.20 9.31
C ASP A 48 6.11 -0.51 7.82
N ILE A 49 6.17 0.52 6.96
CA ILE A 49 6.46 0.38 5.54
C ILE A 49 7.84 -0.23 5.32
N HIS A 50 8.87 0.31 5.99
CA HIS A 50 10.23 -0.22 5.88
C HIS A 50 10.35 -1.66 6.36
N GLU A 51 9.69 -2.01 7.48
CA GLU A 51 9.69 -3.38 7.99
C GLU A 51 9.01 -4.34 7.01
N ARG A 52 7.84 -3.95 6.46
CA ARG A 52 7.14 -4.74 5.45
C ARG A 52 8.02 -4.97 4.23
N ASP A 53 8.60 -3.90 3.69
CA ASP A 53 9.44 -3.98 2.49
C ASP A 53 10.69 -4.83 2.73
N ALA A 54 11.31 -4.76 3.92
CA ALA A 54 12.43 -5.62 4.30
C ALA A 54 12.04 -7.10 4.37
N ARG A 55 10.92 -7.42 5.02
CA ARG A 55 10.38 -8.78 5.07
C ARG A 55 10.07 -9.29 3.66
N ASP A 56 9.41 -8.50 2.83
CA ASP A 56 9.06 -8.86 1.46
C ASP A 56 10.28 -9.04 0.54
N ARG A 57 11.39 -8.33 0.78
CA ARG A 57 12.66 -8.57 0.05
C ARG A 57 13.33 -9.88 0.47
N SER A 58 13.22 -10.27 1.74
CA SER A 58 13.87 -11.46 2.31
C SER A 58 13.07 -12.77 2.18
N ARG A 59 11.81 -12.72 1.72
CA ARG A 59 10.96 -13.92 1.66
C ARG A 59 11.55 -14.98 0.71
N SER A 60 11.53 -16.23 1.15
CA SER A 60 12.09 -17.36 0.40
C SER A 60 11.34 -17.67 -0.90
N PHE A 61 10.06 -17.32 -0.96
CA PHE A 61 9.22 -17.54 -2.14
C PHE A 61 8.77 -16.20 -2.75
N ALA A 62 9.04 -16.03 -4.05
CA ALA A 62 8.68 -14.85 -4.85
C ALA A 62 9.17 -13.50 -4.29
N PRO A 63 10.45 -13.30 -3.90
CA PRO A 63 10.91 -12.07 -3.23
C PRO A 63 10.60 -10.78 -3.98
N LEU A 64 10.49 -9.66 -3.25
CA LEU A 64 10.30 -8.32 -3.81
C LEU A 64 11.60 -7.82 -4.49
N VAL A 65 11.89 -8.36 -5.66
CA VAL A 65 13.04 -8.02 -6.50
C VAL A 65 12.56 -7.80 -7.93
N PRO A 66 13.01 -6.73 -8.61
CA PRO A 66 12.71 -6.54 -10.03
C PRO A 66 13.21 -7.73 -10.87
N ALA A 67 12.45 -8.11 -11.90
CA ALA A 67 12.93 -9.09 -12.87
C ALA A 67 14.17 -8.56 -13.62
N GLY A 68 14.99 -9.47 -14.16
CA GLY A 68 16.23 -9.08 -14.86
C GLY A 68 15.99 -8.21 -16.11
N ASP A 69 14.81 -8.31 -16.71
CA ASP A 69 14.35 -7.52 -17.84
C ASP A 69 13.31 -6.45 -17.46
N ALA A 70 13.10 -6.24 -16.16
CA ALA A 70 12.15 -5.23 -15.67
C ALA A 70 12.64 -3.82 -15.99
N TYR A 71 11.70 -2.98 -16.38
CA TYR A 71 11.91 -1.54 -16.45
C TYR A 71 11.54 -0.91 -15.11
N VAL A 72 12.52 -0.32 -14.44
CA VAL A 72 12.33 0.37 -13.17
C VAL A 72 11.91 1.81 -13.47
N LEU A 73 10.65 2.12 -13.19
CA LEU A 73 10.13 3.49 -13.27
C LEU A 73 10.17 4.10 -11.87
N ASP A 74 11.12 5.03 -11.66
CA ASP A 74 11.17 5.85 -10.45
C ASP A 74 10.16 7.00 -10.57
N THR A 75 9.24 7.10 -9.62
CA THR A 75 8.19 8.12 -9.57
C THR A 75 8.38 9.12 -8.45
N THR A 76 9.55 9.14 -7.79
CA THR A 76 9.81 9.98 -6.61
C THR A 76 9.50 11.46 -6.88
N ASP A 77 9.87 11.96 -8.05
CA ASP A 77 9.71 13.37 -8.45
C ASP A 77 8.65 13.55 -9.55
N LEU A 78 7.82 12.55 -9.82
CA LEU A 78 6.79 12.59 -10.85
C LEU A 78 5.42 12.83 -10.23
N ASP A 79 4.63 13.70 -10.85
CA ASP A 79 3.18 13.69 -10.62
C ASP A 79 2.54 12.45 -11.26
N ILE A 80 1.26 12.24 -10.95
CA ILE A 80 0.52 11.05 -11.36
C ILE A 80 0.47 10.96 -12.90
N ASP A 81 0.18 12.06 -13.57
CA ASP A 81 0.01 12.09 -15.03
C ASP A 81 1.35 11.82 -15.74
N ALA A 82 2.45 12.39 -15.24
CA ALA A 82 3.79 12.17 -15.75
C ALA A 82 4.24 10.72 -15.57
N ALA A 83 3.97 10.11 -14.40
CA ALA A 83 4.28 8.71 -14.16
C ALA A 83 3.51 7.77 -15.11
N VAL A 84 2.21 8.04 -15.32
CA VAL A 84 1.36 7.26 -16.24
C VAL A 84 1.84 7.42 -17.68
N ALA A 85 2.12 8.65 -18.12
CA ALA A 85 2.64 8.91 -19.47
C ALA A 85 3.99 8.23 -19.71
N ALA A 86 4.88 8.22 -18.71
CA ALA A 86 6.17 7.52 -18.79
C ALA A 86 5.98 6.00 -18.94
N ALA A 87 5.07 5.41 -18.19
CA ALA A 87 4.74 3.98 -18.29
C ALA A 87 4.17 3.61 -19.67
N ILE A 88 3.21 4.40 -20.18
CA ILE A 88 2.58 4.17 -21.51
C ILE A 88 3.64 4.18 -22.61
N ARG A 89 4.48 5.23 -22.66
CA ARG A 89 5.54 5.36 -23.67
C ARG A 89 6.49 4.16 -23.69
N TYR A 90 6.85 3.65 -22.51
CA TYR A 90 7.71 2.47 -22.42
C TYR A 90 7.02 1.25 -23.03
N VAL A 91 5.75 1.00 -22.68
CA VAL A 91 4.97 -0.12 -23.21
C VAL A 91 4.81 -0.04 -24.73
N GLU A 92 4.44 1.12 -25.27
CA GLU A 92 4.29 1.34 -26.72
C GLU A 92 5.58 1.03 -27.49
N THR A 93 6.72 1.48 -26.97
CA THR A 93 8.04 1.19 -27.56
C THR A 93 8.33 -0.32 -27.60
N ARG A 94 7.94 -1.05 -26.55
CA ARG A 94 8.15 -2.50 -26.47
C ARG A 94 7.20 -3.27 -27.40
N VAL A 95 5.95 -2.82 -27.52
CA VAL A 95 4.96 -3.41 -28.44
C VAL A 95 5.40 -3.23 -29.89
N ALA A 96 5.80 -2.01 -30.28
CA ALA A 96 6.25 -1.72 -31.64
C ALA A 96 7.47 -2.57 -32.05
N LYS A 97 8.43 -2.79 -31.14
CA LYS A 97 9.60 -3.66 -31.36
C LYS A 97 9.26 -5.14 -31.48
N ARG A 98 8.09 -5.58 -31.01
CA ARG A 98 7.65 -6.98 -31.10
C ARG A 98 6.89 -7.26 -32.39
N SER A 99 6.30 -6.23 -32.99
CA SER A 99 5.53 -6.32 -34.25
C SER A 99 6.37 -6.07 -35.51
N ALA A 100 7.64 -5.69 -35.37
CA ALA A 100 8.61 -5.51 -36.45
C ALA A 100 9.52 -6.74 -36.55
#